data_AF-A0A2H0Q9G3-F1
#
_entry.id   AF-A0A2H0Q9G3-F1
#
_cell.length_a   1.000
_cell.length_b   1.000
_cell.length_c   1.000
_cell.angle_alpha   90.00
_cell.angle_beta   90.00
_cell.angle_gamma   90.00
#
_symmetry.space_group_name_H-M   'P 1'
#
loop_
_entity.id
_entity.type
_entity.pdbx_description
1 polymer ?
#
loop_
_entity_poly.entity_id
_entity_poly.type
_entity_poly.pdbx_seq_one_letter_code
_entity_poly.pdbx_strand_id
1 'polypeptide(L)'
;MKSKLDNNALRILIILKLDAQGLFDRIKKREREYIGVFAQKRTREHFPAVFKTRFDGTSLNDLKHCSEDVIIALDKFHRIVDEMRWYLMITEDMPGTVTDKLVVMINNLEDQYEMLMLLIDAELGVSPKREDFIIDREEDAESY
;
A
#
# COMPACT_ATOMS: atom_id res chain seq x y z
N MET A 1 20.16 -13.13 -19.31
CA MET A 1 19.15 -12.83 -20.34
C MET A 1 17.97 -12.17 -19.64
N LYS A 2 17.76 -10.86 -19.79
CA LYS A 2 16.50 -10.22 -19.35
C LYS A 2 15.44 -10.60 -20.39
N SER A 3 14.66 -11.65 -20.13
CA SER A 3 13.49 -11.90 -20.96
C SER A 3 12.58 -10.69 -20.83
N LYS A 4 12.23 -10.08 -21.95
CA LYS A 4 11.19 -9.06 -22.02
C LYS A 4 9.97 -9.65 -21.31
N LEU A 5 9.58 -9.09 -20.15
CA LEU A 5 8.40 -9.54 -19.43
C LEU A 5 7.23 -9.58 -20.41
N ASP A 6 6.42 -10.64 -20.32
CA ASP A 6 5.20 -10.72 -21.11
C ASP A 6 4.38 -9.43 -20.88
N ASN A 7 3.81 -8.86 -21.95
CA ASN A 7 3.02 -7.64 -21.86
C ASN A 7 1.87 -7.81 -20.85
N ASN A 8 1.37 -9.03 -20.67
CA ASN A 8 0.36 -9.34 -19.68
C ASN A 8 0.92 -9.25 -18.25
N ALA A 9 2.11 -9.79 -17.99
CA ALA A 9 2.77 -9.70 -16.69
C ALA A 9 3.00 -8.23 -16.28
N LEU A 10 3.49 -7.40 -17.21
CA LEU A 10 3.66 -5.95 -16.97
C LEU A 10 2.35 -5.26 -16.61
N ARG A 11 1.26 -5.55 -17.33
CA ARG A 11 -0.05 -4.96 -17.06
C ARG A 11 -0.58 -5.39 -15.69
N ILE A 12 -0.42 -6.67 -15.34
CA ILE A 12 -0.85 -7.22 -14.05
C ILE A 12 -0.08 -6.54 -12.92
N LEU A 13 1.25 -6.45 -13.01
CA LEU A 13 2.09 -5.76 -12.01
C LEU A 13 1.68 -4.30 -11.82
N ILE A 14 1.38 -3.56 -12.92
CA ILE A 14 0.89 -2.18 -12.83
C ILE A 14 -0.48 -2.10 -12.15
N ILE A 15 -1.40 -3.01 -12.47
CA ILE A 15 -2.73 -3.04 -11.85
C ILE A 15 -2.62 -3.30 -10.34
N LEU A 16 -1.79 -4.28 -9.95
CA LEU A 16 -1.52 -4.60 -8.55
C LEU A 16 -0.89 -3.40 -7.82
N LYS A 17 0.07 -2.73 -8.45
CA LYS A 17 0.70 -1.51 -7.91
C LYS A 17 -0.34 -0.42 -7.62
N LEU A 18 -1.18 -0.11 -8.60
CA LEU A 18 -2.20 0.95 -8.47
C LEU A 18 -3.27 0.59 -7.44
N ASP A 19 -3.67 -0.68 -7.36
CA ASP A 19 -4.63 -1.12 -6.36
C ASP A 19 -4.06 -1.03 -4.94
N ALA A 20 -2.86 -1.57 -4.72
CA ALA A 20 -2.18 -1.51 -3.42
C ALA A 20 -1.95 -0.06 -2.98
N GLN A 21 -1.48 0.81 -3.88
CA GLN A 21 -1.31 2.24 -3.60
C GLN A 21 -2.63 2.91 -3.23
N GLY A 22 -3.69 2.67 -4.01
CA GLY A 22 -5.00 3.26 -3.75
C GLY A 22 -5.62 2.78 -2.43
N LEU A 23 -5.42 1.51 -2.09
CA LEU A 23 -5.87 0.91 -0.84
C LEU A 23 -5.11 1.46 0.37
N PHE A 24 -3.78 1.47 0.29
CA PHE A 24 -2.92 2.04 1.31
C PHE A 24 -3.25 3.52 1.56
N ASP A 25 -3.39 4.31 0.50
CA ASP A 25 -3.76 5.72 0.59
C ASP A 25 -5.12 5.92 1.27
N ARG A 26 -6.13 5.08 0.95
CA ARG A 26 -7.44 5.14 1.63
C ARG A 26 -7.32 4.83 3.12
N ILE A 27 -6.56 3.79 3.48
CA ILE A 27 -6.43 3.35 4.87
C ILE A 27 -5.63 4.38 5.69
N LYS A 28 -4.49 4.83 5.18
CA LYS A 28 -3.58 5.74 5.89
C LYS A 28 -4.06 7.18 5.89
N LYS A 29 -4.41 7.74 4.72
CA LYS A 29 -4.74 9.18 4.62
C LYS A 29 -6.13 9.51 5.19
N ARG A 30 -7.07 8.56 5.19
CA ARG A 30 -8.44 8.77 5.66
C ARG A 30 -8.69 8.22 7.07
N GLU A 31 -7.65 7.80 7.78
CA GLU A 31 -7.72 7.23 9.13
C GLU A 31 -8.60 8.05 10.07
N ARG A 32 -8.28 9.33 10.22
CA ARG A 32 -8.99 10.25 11.11
C ARG A 32 -10.47 10.40 10.74
N GLU A 33 -10.79 10.33 9.46
CA GLU A 33 -12.17 10.49 8.98
C GLU A 33 -13.02 9.26 9.33
N TYR A 34 -12.57 8.06 8.96
CA TYR A 34 -13.36 6.86 9.21
C TYR A 34 -13.41 6.50 10.69
N ILE A 35 -12.39 6.86 11.48
CA ILE A 35 -12.44 6.71 12.94
C ILE A 35 -13.31 7.76 13.58
N GLY A 36 -13.30 9.00 13.08
CA GLY A 36 -14.25 10.03 13.51
C GLY A 36 -15.70 9.58 13.33
N VAL A 37 -16.04 9.00 12.17
CA VAL A 37 -17.37 8.44 11.91
C VAL A 37 -17.70 7.28 12.86
N PHE A 38 -16.74 6.36 13.08
CA PHE A 38 -16.92 5.26 14.03
C PHE A 38 -17.16 5.76 15.46
N ALA A 39 -16.38 6.72 15.94
CA ALA A 39 -16.50 7.27 17.29
C ALA A 39 -17.83 8.02 17.51
N GLN A 40 -18.25 8.82 16.53
CA GLN A 40 -19.45 9.64 16.63
C GLN A 40 -20.74 8.85 16.42
N LYS A 41 -20.79 8.02 15.37
CA LYS A 41 -22.01 7.33 14.95
C LYS A 41 -22.10 5.88 15.44
N ARG A 42 -21.01 5.32 15.99
CA ARG A 42 -20.88 3.90 16.37
C ARG A 42 -21.28 2.91 15.27
N THR A 43 -21.21 3.35 14.02
CA THR A 43 -21.51 2.53 12.84
C THR A 43 -20.24 1.95 12.25
N ARG A 44 -20.39 0.81 11.57
CA ARG A 44 -19.31 0.06 10.89
C ARG A 44 -19.54 -0.04 9.38
N GLU A 45 -20.65 0.53 8.89
CA GLU A 45 -21.11 0.38 7.50
C GLU A 45 -20.15 0.99 6.46
N HIS A 46 -19.31 1.95 6.88
CA HIS A 46 -18.35 2.62 5.99
C HIS A 46 -17.04 1.85 5.82
N PHE A 47 -16.70 0.91 6.73
CA PHE A 47 -15.43 0.17 6.66
C PHE A 47 -15.29 -0.66 5.38
N PRO A 48 -16.32 -1.39 4.87
CA PRO A 48 -16.22 -2.08 3.60
C PRO A 48 -15.78 -1.19 2.43
N ALA A 49 -16.15 0.09 2.42
CA ALA A 49 -15.74 1.03 1.38
C ALA A 49 -14.27 1.47 1.53
N VAL A 50 -13.75 1.54 2.76
CA VAL A 50 -12.34 1.86 3.04
C VAL A 50 -11.43 0.73 2.55
N PHE A 51 -11.77 -0.51 2.93
CA PHE A 51 -10.96 -1.71 2.69
C PHE A 51 -11.23 -2.40 1.35
N LYS A 52 -12.11 -1.84 0.50
CA LYS A 52 -12.40 -2.40 -0.82
C LYS A 52 -11.12 -2.50 -1.64
N THR A 53 -10.77 -3.67 -2.14
CA THR A 53 -9.62 -3.91 -3.01
C THR A 53 -10.09 -4.53 -4.32
N ARG A 54 -9.33 -4.33 -5.40
CA ARG A 54 -9.55 -5.06 -6.67
C ARG A 54 -8.92 -6.45 -6.62
N PHE A 55 -8.03 -6.72 -5.66
CA PHE A 55 -7.38 -8.01 -5.46
C PHE A 55 -8.37 -9.16 -5.22
N ASP A 56 -9.46 -8.92 -4.49
CA ASP A 56 -10.51 -9.92 -4.24
C ASP A 56 -11.15 -10.47 -5.53
N GLY A 57 -11.06 -9.72 -6.64
CA GLY A 57 -11.55 -10.12 -7.95
C GLY A 57 -10.47 -10.70 -8.88
N THR A 58 -9.21 -10.76 -8.45
CA THR A 58 -8.10 -11.23 -9.27
C THR A 58 -8.09 -12.76 -9.36
N SER A 59 -7.93 -13.30 -10.57
CA SER A 59 -7.85 -14.75 -10.75
C SER A 59 -6.46 -15.28 -10.38
N LEU A 60 -6.39 -16.49 -9.83
CA LEU A 60 -5.12 -17.22 -9.66
C LEU A 60 -4.35 -17.37 -10.99
N ASN A 61 -5.08 -17.38 -12.11
CA ASN A 61 -4.47 -17.40 -13.45
C ASN A 61 -3.72 -16.11 -13.80
N ASP A 62 -4.05 -14.98 -13.19
CA ASP A 62 -3.36 -13.71 -13.41
C ASP A 62 -2.08 -13.65 -12.56
N LEU A 63 -2.14 -14.18 -11.33
CA LEU A 63 -1.01 -14.16 -10.39
C LEU A 63 0.16 -15.05 -10.82
N LYS A 64 -0.07 -16.09 -11.63
CA LYS A 64 1.00 -16.97 -12.15
C LYS A 64 2.05 -16.23 -13.00
N HIS A 65 1.74 -15.01 -13.44
CA HIS A 65 2.63 -14.18 -14.23
C HIS A 65 3.60 -13.34 -13.39
N CYS A 66 3.39 -13.28 -12.08
CA CYS A 66 4.24 -12.57 -11.12
C CYS A 66 5.32 -13.50 -10.56
N SER A 67 6.43 -12.92 -10.09
CA SER A 67 7.42 -13.65 -9.31
C SER A 67 6.87 -14.16 -7.97
N GLU A 68 7.50 -15.21 -7.44
CA GLU A 68 7.15 -15.77 -6.12
C GLU A 68 7.25 -14.71 -5.01
N ASP A 69 8.28 -13.85 -5.06
CA ASP A 69 8.48 -12.78 -4.09
C ASP A 69 7.34 -11.75 -4.10
N VAL A 70 6.88 -11.34 -5.29
CA VAL A 70 5.73 -10.43 -5.42
C VAL A 70 4.46 -11.09 -4.89
N ILE A 71 4.23 -12.37 -5.18
CA ILE A 71 3.05 -13.09 -4.68
C ILE A 71 3.06 -13.15 -3.15
N ILE A 72 4.20 -13.47 -2.54
CA ILE A 72 4.36 -13.53 -1.08
C ILE A 72 4.16 -12.15 -0.45
N ALA A 73 4.74 -11.11 -1.03
CA ALA A 73 4.59 -9.74 -0.52
C ALA A 73 3.14 -9.25 -0.63
N LEU A 74 2.46 -9.61 -1.73
CA LEU A 74 1.06 -9.29 -1.96
C LEU A 74 0.15 -9.96 -0.92
N ASP A 75 0.36 -11.25 -0.64
CA ASP A 75 -0.35 -11.97 0.42
C ASP A 75 -0.17 -11.31 1.78
N LYS A 76 1.08 -11.00 2.17
CA LYS A 76 1.37 -10.32 3.44
C LYS A 76 0.67 -8.97 3.56
N PHE A 77 0.71 -8.17 2.50
CA PHE A 77 0.03 -6.88 2.46
C PHE A 77 -1.48 -7.03 2.63
N HIS A 78 -2.13 -7.90 1.83
CA HIS A 78 -3.57 -8.11 1.91
C HIS A 78 -4.03 -8.78 3.21
N ARG A 79 -3.16 -9.60 3.83
CA ARG A 79 -3.45 -10.20 5.13
C ARG A 79 -3.57 -9.15 6.24
N ILE A 80 -2.68 -8.16 6.28
CA ILE A 80 -2.78 -7.06 7.24
C ILE A 80 -4.06 -6.25 6.99
N VAL A 81 -4.40 -5.98 5.72
CA VAL A 81 -5.65 -5.30 5.35
C VAL A 81 -6.87 -6.06 5.87
N ASP A 82 -6.91 -7.38 5.69
CA ASP A 82 -8.02 -8.20 6.18
C ASP A 82 -8.08 -8.25 7.70
N GLU A 83 -6.93 -8.38 8.39
CA GLU A 83 -6.84 -8.32 9.84
C GLU A 83 -7.36 -6.99 10.39
N MET A 84 -7.00 -5.86 9.77
CA MET A 84 -7.49 -4.53 10.11
C MET A 84 -9.01 -4.42 9.91
N ARG A 85 -9.49 -4.88 8.74
CA ARG A 85 -10.92 -4.87 8.42
C ARG A 85 -11.70 -5.71 9.43
N TRP A 86 -11.24 -6.92 9.70
CA TRP A 86 -11.85 -7.83 10.66
C TRP A 86 -11.92 -7.18 12.04
N TYR A 87 -10.79 -6.69 12.54
CA TYR A 87 -10.70 -6.00 13.84
C TYR A 87 -11.74 -4.88 13.96
N LEU A 88 -11.83 -3.99 12.97
CA LEU A 88 -12.78 -2.87 13.01
C LEU A 88 -14.25 -3.30 12.91
N MET A 89 -14.52 -4.41 12.23
CA MET A 89 -15.88 -4.94 12.09
C MET A 89 -16.39 -5.61 13.38
N ILE A 90 -15.50 -6.20 14.18
CA ILE A 90 -15.91 -6.99 15.36
C ILE A 90 -15.58 -6.32 16.70
N THR A 91 -14.66 -5.36 16.74
CA THR A 91 -14.17 -4.81 18.00
C THR A 91 -15.26 -4.08 18.79
N GLU A 92 -15.23 -4.26 20.09
CA GLU A 92 -16.03 -3.53 21.08
C GLU A 92 -15.19 -2.52 21.88
N ASP A 93 -13.92 -2.37 21.50
CA ASP A 93 -12.97 -1.49 22.16
C ASP A 93 -13.42 -0.02 22.11
N MET A 94 -13.01 0.75 23.12
CA MET A 94 -13.24 2.20 23.12
C MET A 94 -12.49 2.88 21.95
N PRO A 95 -13.02 3.98 21.38
CA PRO A 95 -12.39 4.64 20.23
C PRO A 95 -10.90 4.99 20.39
N GLY A 96 -10.46 5.34 21.61
CA GLY A 96 -9.05 5.57 21.90
C GLY A 96 -8.20 4.33 21.66
N THR A 97 -8.58 3.19 22.26
CA THR A 97 -7.89 1.90 22.06
C THR A 97 -7.93 1.42 20.61
N VAL A 98 -9.03 1.67 19.90
CA VAL A 98 -9.12 1.38 18.45
C VAL A 98 -8.10 2.21 17.66
N THR A 99 -7.96 3.50 17.99
CA THR A 99 -7.01 4.40 17.33
C THR A 99 -5.58 3.94 17.57
N ASP A 100 -5.22 3.64 18.81
CA ASP A 100 -3.86 3.19 19.17
C ASP A 100 -3.49 1.89 18.44
N LYS A 101 -4.40 0.91 18.41
CA LYS A 101 -4.20 -0.34 17.66
C LYS A 101 -4.10 -0.11 16.15
N LEU A 102 -4.92 0.79 15.60
CA LEU A 102 -4.86 1.09 14.18
C LEU A 102 -3.55 1.75 13.77
N VAL A 103 -3.00 2.66 14.58
CA VAL A 103 -1.69 3.25 14.29
C VAL A 103 -0.63 2.16 14.15
N VAL A 104 -0.62 1.17 15.06
CA VAL A 104 0.31 0.03 14.96
C VAL A 104 0.05 -0.80 13.70
N MET A 105 -1.21 -1.11 13.39
CA MET A 105 -1.56 -1.86 12.18
C MET A 105 -1.22 -1.11 10.89
N ILE A 106 -1.39 0.23 10.86
CA ILE A 106 -1.05 1.10 9.72
C ILE A 106 0.46 1.13 9.51
N ASN A 107 1.26 1.22 10.58
CA ASN A 107 2.72 1.16 10.46
C ASN A 107 3.17 -0.20 9.90
N ASN A 108 2.60 -1.29 10.39
CA ASN A 108 2.89 -2.63 9.84
C ASN A 108 2.44 -2.74 8.36
N LEU A 109 1.31 -2.15 8.01
CA LEU A 109 0.81 -2.09 6.64
C LEU A 109 1.76 -1.30 5.73
N GLU A 110 2.30 -0.19 6.22
CA GLU A 110 3.28 0.64 5.52
C GLU A 110 4.56 -0.16 5.21
N ASP A 111 5.09 -0.90 6.19
CA ASP A 111 6.27 -1.75 5.97
C ASP A 111 6.02 -2.80 4.87
N GLN A 112 4.85 -3.45 4.88
CA GLN A 112 4.50 -4.43 3.84
C GLN A 112 4.23 -3.77 2.49
N TYR A 113 3.63 -2.57 2.48
CA TYR A 113 3.41 -1.79 1.28
C TYR A 113 4.72 -1.39 0.62
N GLU A 114 5.68 -0.85 1.38
CA GLU A 114 6.99 -0.47 0.87
C GLU A 114 7.74 -1.67 0.29
N MET A 115 7.71 -2.81 0.97
CA MET A 115 8.28 -4.06 0.47
C MET A 115 7.63 -4.51 -0.84
N LEU A 116 6.30 -4.49 -0.91
CA LEU A 116 5.56 -4.85 -2.13
C LEU A 116 5.91 -3.91 -3.29
N MET A 117 5.97 -2.59 -3.05
CA MET A 117 6.35 -1.61 -4.07
C MET A 117 7.77 -1.83 -4.57
N LEU A 118 8.72 -2.10 -3.67
CA LEU A 118 10.11 -2.39 -4.02
C LEU A 118 10.21 -3.60 -4.94
N LEU A 119 9.52 -4.69 -4.62
CA LEU A 119 9.54 -5.92 -5.40
C LEU A 119 8.87 -5.75 -6.77
N ILE A 120 7.71 -5.08 -6.81
CA ILE A 120 7.03 -4.77 -8.07
C ILE A 120 7.90 -3.87 -8.95
N ASP A 121 8.54 -2.84 -8.39
CA ASP A 121 9.39 -1.92 -9.15
C ASP A 121 10.66 -2.60 -9.66
N ALA A 122 11.26 -3.49 -8.86
CA ALA A 122 12.36 -4.34 -9.30
C ALA A 122 11.94 -5.24 -10.48
N GLU A 123 10.76 -5.85 -10.41
CA GLU A 123 10.23 -6.71 -11.47
C GLU A 123 9.89 -5.90 -12.74
N LEU A 124 9.30 -4.71 -12.60
CA LEU A 124 9.06 -3.78 -13.71
C LEU A 124 10.34 -3.20 -14.32
N GLY A 125 11.50 -3.40 -13.67
CA GLY A 125 12.77 -2.80 -14.07
C GLY A 125 12.83 -1.29 -13.87
N VAL A 126 11.97 -0.75 -13.00
CA VAL A 126 12.01 0.65 -12.56
C VAL A 126 13.06 0.74 -11.48
N SER A 127 14.29 1.13 -11.85
CA SER A 127 15.27 1.52 -10.83
C SER A 127 14.73 2.75 -10.08
N PRO A 128 14.83 2.81 -8.74
CA PRO A 128 14.51 4.03 -8.03
C PRO A 128 15.42 5.12 -8.59
N LYS A 129 14.84 6.09 -9.30
CA LYS A 129 15.57 7.32 -9.61
C LYS A 129 15.87 7.95 -8.26
N ARG A 130 17.12 7.84 -7.81
CA ARG A 130 17.68 8.83 -6.90
C ARG A 130 17.51 10.15 -7.66
N GLU A 131 16.61 11.00 -7.19
CA GLU A 131 16.63 12.39 -7.58
C GLU A 131 18.00 12.91 -7.16
N ASP A 132 18.90 13.06 -8.12
CA ASP A 132 20.15 13.77 -7.92
C ASP A 132 19.77 15.19 -7.51
N PHE A 133 19.86 15.48 -6.22
CA PHE A 133 19.91 16.86 -5.73
C PHE A 133 21.17 17.49 -6.33
N ILE A 134 21.03 18.10 -7.49
CA ILE A 134 22.00 19.07 -8.01
C ILE A 134 21.90 20.27 -7.06
N ILE A 135 22.78 20.29 -6.06
CA ILE A 135 23.06 21.50 -5.31
C ILE A 135 23.89 22.34 -6.26
N ASP A 136 23.25 23.26 -6.99
CA ASP A 136 23.94 24.40 -7.60
C ASP A 136 24.56 25.18 -6.45
N ARG A 137 25.85 24.92 -6.16
CA ARG A 137 26.67 25.87 -5.44
C ARG A 137 26.93 27.00 -6.42
N GLU A 138 26.13 28.05 -6.34
CA GLU A 138 26.51 29.36 -6.86
C GLU A 138 27.90 29.68 -6.28
N GLU A 139 28.89 29.76 -7.17
CA GLU A 139 30.18 30.34 -6.88
C GLU A 139 29.96 31.84 -6.62
N ASP A 140 29.81 32.20 -5.34
CA ASP A 140 30.04 33.58 -4.89
C ASP A 140 31.54 33.89 -5.02
N ALA A 141 31.97 34.11 -6.25
CA ALA A 141 33.19 34.83 -6.57
C ALA A 141 32.88 36.34 -6.55
N GLU A 142 32.52 36.88 -5.38
CA GLU A 142 32.62 38.32 -5.17
C GLU A 142 34.08 38.66 -4.86
N SER A 143 34.78 38.96 -5.95
CA SER A 143 35.98 39.80 -5.99
C SER A 143 35.64 41.18 -5.44
N TYR A 144 36.13 41.52 -4.24
CA TYR A 144 36.56 42.88 -3.87
C TYR A 144 37.67 42.86 -2.82
#